data_AF-A0A6G2V196-F1
#
_entry.id   AF-A0A6G2V196-F1
#
_cell.length_a   1.000
_cell.length_b   1.000
_cell.length_c   1.000
_cell.angle_alpha   90.00
_cell.angle_beta   90.00
_cell.angle_gamma   90.00
#
_symmetry.space_group_name_H-M   'P 1'
#
loop_
_entity.id
_entity.type
_entity.pdbx_description
1 polymer ?
#
loop_
_entity_poly.entity_id
_entity_poly.type
_entity_poly.pdbx_seq_one_letter_code
_entity_poly.pdbx_strand_id
1 'polypeptide(L)'
;MGGMSASAPFGPREFQLVLLRRMADHQPDLVEDARHELSATLAEMREANRRWQAMVRAPRGRGSLRRYRSVLGEPESTGRRVIGDLECDVLLWPVPLWPDLRFEVMVAPGGAVWNEWLVRARGAAAPVLRTVDDLVPWSCTVDEVARA
;
A
#
# COMPACT_ATOMS: atom_id res chain seq x y z
N MET A 1 -24.37 -4.65 29.96
CA MET A 1 -24.74 -4.33 28.57
C MET A 1 -23.50 -3.79 27.85
N GLY A 2 -22.70 -4.68 27.25
CA GLY A 2 -21.50 -4.29 26.52
C GLY A 2 -21.91 -3.74 25.15
N GLY A 3 -21.73 -2.44 24.95
CA GLY A 3 -22.02 -1.79 23.68
C GLY A 3 -21.25 -2.47 22.57
N MET A 4 -21.95 -2.83 21.49
CA MET A 4 -21.33 -3.23 20.23
C MET A 4 -20.52 -2.03 19.75
N SER A 5 -19.21 -2.01 20.01
CA SER A 5 -18.31 -1.05 19.37
C SER A 5 -18.43 -1.28 17.88
N ALA A 6 -19.12 -0.37 17.18
CA ALA A 6 -19.12 -0.35 15.73
C ALA A 6 -17.65 -0.40 15.31
N SER A 7 -17.27 -1.49 14.64
CA SER A 7 -15.88 -1.67 14.23
C SER A 7 -15.47 -0.44 13.43
N ALA A 8 -14.35 0.19 13.79
CA ALA A 8 -13.89 1.40 13.13
C ALA A 8 -13.96 1.24 11.60
N PRO A 9 -14.33 2.30 10.85
CA PRO A 9 -14.35 2.24 9.40
C PRO A 9 -12.97 1.80 8.90
N PHE A 10 -12.94 0.91 7.91
CA PHE A 10 -11.68 0.45 7.32
C PHE A 10 -11.29 1.45 6.24
N GLY A 11 -10.30 2.29 6.52
CA GLY A 11 -9.87 3.36 5.62
C GLY A 11 -8.37 3.33 5.30
N PRO A 12 -7.82 4.46 4.82
CA PRO A 12 -6.40 4.58 4.47
C PRO A 12 -5.44 4.29 5.64
N ARG A 13 -5.82 4.64 6.87
CA ARG A 13 -5.01 4.32 8.07
C ARG A 13 -4.90 2.81 8.27
N GLU A 14 -6.04 2.11 8.28
CA GLU A 14 -6.07 0.65 8.46
C GLU A 14 -5.37 -0.07 7.31
N PHE A 15 -5.45 0.47 6.09
CA PHE A 15 -4.68 -0.05 4.96
C PHE A 15 -3.17 0.07 5.16
N GLN A 16 -2.67 1.19 5.69
CA GLN A 16 -1.25 1.33 6.01
C GLN A 16 -0.79 0.33 7.09
N LEU A 17 -1.66 -0.01 8.06
CA LEU A 17 -1.38 -1.09 9.01
C LEU A 17 -1.28 -2.47 8.34
N VAL A 18 -2.00 -2.72 7.24
CA VAL A 18 -1.84 -3.96 6.44
C VAL A 18 -0.46 -3.99 5.79
N LEU A 19 0.00 -2.86 5.23
CA LEU A 19 1.34 -2.76 4.64
C LEU A 19 2.42 -3.00 5.70
N LEU A 20 2.32 -2.32 6.84
CA LEU A 20 3.24 -2.50 7.96
C LEU A 20 3.29 -3.94 8.45
N ARG A 21 2.14 -4.63 8.54
CA ARG A 21 2.13 -6.04 8.96
C ARG A 21 2.91 -6.94 8.00
N ARG A 22 2.87 -6.69 6.68
CA ARG A 22 3.65 -7.45 5.69
C ARG A 22 5.15 -7.14 5.83
N MET A 23 5.50 -5.88 6.08
CA MET A 23 6.90 -5.46 6.24
C MET A 23 7.53 -5.95 7.55
N ALA A 24 6.70 -6.20 8.58
CA ALA A 24 7.15 -6.69 9.89
C ALA A 24 7.80 -8.07 9.83
N ASP A 25 7.56 -8.85 8.77
CA ASP A 25 8.22 -10.14 8.55
C ASP A 25 9.73 -9.97 8.27
N HIS A 26 10.17 -8.76 7.91
CA HIS A 26 11.57 -8.44 7.59
C HIS A 26 12.19 -7.35 8.48
N GLN A 27 11.41 -6.36 8.92
CA GLN A 27 11.90 -5.19 9.67
C GLN A 27 10.96 -4.86 10.84
N PRO A 28 10.91 -5.69 11.90
CA PRO A 28 9.95 -5.54 12.98
C PRO A 28 10.11 -4.25 13.77
N ASP A 29 11.35 -3.83 14.08
CA ASP A 29 11.61 -2.63 14.89
C ASP A 29 11.18 -1.34 14.15
N LEU A 30 11.51 -1.25 12.85
CA LEU A 30 11.08 -0.11 12.02
C LEU A 30 9.55 -0.04 11.87
N VAL A 31 8.87 -1.20 11.85
CA VAL A 31 7.41 -1.27 11.87
C VAL A 31 6.83 -0.82 13.20
N GLU A 32 7.49 -1.13 14.32
CA GLU A 32 7.05 -0.65 15.62
C GLU A 32 7.03 0.88 15.66
N ASP A 33 8.13 1.54 15.26
CA ASP A 33 8.22 3.00 15.20
C ASP A 33 7.14 3.60 14.31
N ALA A 34 6.97 3.07 13.10
CA ALA A 34 5.97 3.55 12.14
C ALA A 34 4.52 3.33 12.62
N ARG A 35 4.27 2.23 13.36
CA ARG A 35 2.98 1.97 14.01
C ARG A 35 2.70 3.00 15.11
N HIS A 36 3.72 3.40 15.87
CA HIS A 36 3.60 4.44 16.88
C HIS A 36 3.26 5.80 16.27
N GLU A 37 3.84 6.15 15.12
CA GLU A 37 3.47 7.36 14.37
C GLU A 37 1.99 7.36 13.97
N LEU A 38 1.45 6.21 13.56
CA LEU A 38 0.02 6.04 13.28
C LEU A 38 -0.88 5.98 14.53
N SER A 39 -0.30 6.13 15.72
CA SER A 39 -0.99 5.98 17.02
C SER A 39 -1.80 4.68 17.08
N ALA A 40 -1.25 3.60 16.52
CA ALA A 40 -1.92 2.31 16.44
C ALA A 40 -1.30 1.31 17.42
N THR A 41 -2.09 0.37 17.91
CA THR A 41 -1.64 -0.76 18.72
C THR A 41 -1.32 -1.97 17.84
N LEU A 42 -0.54 -2.91 18.38
CA LEU A 42 -0.30 -4.19 17.70
C LEU A 42 -1.61 -4.97 17.44
N ALA A 43 -2.59 -4.84 18.34
CA ALA A 43 -3.90 -5.45 18.19
C ALA A 43 -4.68 -4.85 17.01
N GLU A 44 -4.69 -3.52 16.86
CA GLU A 44 -5.31 -2.86 15.71
C GLU A 44 -4.63 -3.26 14.39
N MET A 45 -3.30 -3.38 14.36
CA MET A 45 -2.59 -3.82 13.15
C MET A 45 -2.97 -5.26 12.76
N ARG A 46 -3.05 -6.17 13.74
CA ARG A 46 -3.51 -7.55 13.52
C ARG A 46 -4.97 -7.59 13.04
N GLU A 47 -5.82 -6.76 13.63
CA GLU A 47 -7.22 -6.64 13.26
C GLU A 47 -7.41 -6.11 11.83
N ALA A 48 -6.66 -5.08 11.46
CA ALA A 48 -6.66 -4.54 10.12
C ALA A 48 -6.25 -5.60 9.09
N ASN A 49 -5.17 -6.35 9.33
CA ASN A 49 -4.78 -7.44 8.44
C ASN A 49 -5.86 -8.53 8.36
N ARG A 50 -6.45 -8.94 9.50
CA ARG A 50 -7.55 -9.93 9.50
C ARG A 50 -8.73 -9.48 8.62
N ARG A 51 -9.18 -8.24 8.77
CA ARG A 51 -10.29 -7.67 7.98
C ARG A 51 -9.92 -7.56 6.50
N TRP A 52 -8.69 -7.15 6.19
CA TRP A 52 -8.21 -7.10 4.81
C TRP A 52 -8.22 -8.48 4.15
N GLN A 53 -7.68 -9.49 4.83
CA GLN A 53 -7.64 -10.86 4.33
C GLN A 53 -9.05 -11.43 4.13
N ALA A 54 -10.00 -11.11 5.00
CA ALA A 54 -11.40 -11.47 4.80
C ALA A 54 -12.00 -10.80 3.54
N MET A 55 -11.71 -9.51 3.30
CA MET A 55 -12.13 -8.81 2.07
C MET A 55 -11.49 -9.40 0.81
N VAL A 56 -10.23 -9.87 0.89
CA VAL A 56 -9.53 -10.50 -0.24
C VAL A 56 -10.12 -11.85 -0.61
N ARG A 57 -10.50 -12.67 0.38
CA ARG A 57 -11.02 -14.03 0.18
C ARG A 57 -12.52 -14.10 -0.12
N ALA A 58 -13.25 -12.99 -0.03
CA ALA A 58 -14.70 -12.98 -0.22
C ALA A 58 -15.09 -13.42 -1.64
N PRO A 59 -15.91 -14.48 -1.82
CA PRO A 59 -16.25 -15.05 -3.13
C PRO A 59 -17.03 -14.10 -4.05
N ARG A 60 -17.69 -13.09 -3.47
CA ARG A 60 -18.44 -12.03 -4.18
C ARG A 60 -17.71 -10.68 -4.17
N GLY A 61 -16.40 -10.70 -3.91
CA GLY A 61 -15.56 -9.51 -3.85
C GLY A 61 -15.68 -8.75 -5.17
N ARG A 62 -16.35 -7.59 -5.12
CA ARG A 62 -16.42 -6.68 -6.26
C ARG A 62 -14.97 -6.35 -6.62
N GLY A 63 -14.54 -6.64 -7.86
CA GLY A 63 -13.15 -6.91 -8.29
C GLY A 63 -12.03 -6.11 -7.61
N SER A 64 -10.80 -6.65 -7.58
CA SER A 64 -9.66 -6.14 -6.80
C SER A 64 -9.51 -4.62 -6.79
N LEU A 65 -9.63 -3.95 -7.95
CA LEU A 65 -9.61 -2.49 -8.07
C LEU A 65 -10.67 -1.79 -7.22
N ARG A 66 -11.91 -2.27 -7.25
CA ARG A 66 -13.02 -1.69 -6.50
C ARG A 66 -12.83 -1.82 -4.99
N ARG A 67 -12.11 -2.85 -4.52
CA ARG A 67 -11.72 -2.96 -3.11
C ARG A 67 -10.76 -1.84 -2.71
N TYR A 68 -9.75 -1.51 -3.53
CA TYR A 68 -8.85 -0.38 -3.22
C TYR A 68 -9.61 0.94 -3.21
N ARG A 69 -10.44 1.23 -4.21
CA ARG A 69 -11.28 2.45 -4.22
C ARG A 69 -12.23 2.54 -3.02
N SER A 70 -12.75 1.41 -2.58
CA SER A 70 -13.61 1.29 -1.40
C SER A 70 -12.90 1.60 -0.08
N VAL A 71 -11.59 1.38 0.01
CA VAL A 71 -10.80 1.52 1.24
C VAL A 71 -10.01 2.84 1.24
N LEU A 72 -9.44 3.19 0.08
CA LEU A 72 -8.55 4.33 -0.10
C LEU A 72 -9.26 5.57 -0.66
N GLY A 73 -10.50 5.43 -1.11
CA GLY A 73 -11.23 6.50 -1.79
C GLY A 73 -10.80 6.68 -3.26
N GLU A 74 -11.03 7.86 -3.80
CA GLU A 74 -10.57 8.21 -5.14
C GLU A 74 -9.03 8.32 -5.17
N PRO A 75 -8.38 7.83 -6.23
CA PRO A 75 -6.94 7.99 -6.41
C PRO A 75 -6.58 9.47 -6.54
N GLU A 76 -5.40 9.84 -6.05
CA GLU A 76 -4.83 11.18 -6.26
C GLU A 76 -4.52 11.41 -7.73
N SER A 77 -4.03 10.38 -8.43
CA SER A 77 -3.79 10.44 -9.85
C SER A 77 -4.04 9.10 -10.54
N THR A 78 -4.39 9.19 -11.82
CA THR A 78 -4.55 8.03 -12.69
C THR A 78 -3.76 8.26 -13.97
N GLY A 79 -3.35 7.17 -14.62
CA GLY A 79 -2.62 7.21 -15.87
C GLY A 79 -2.75 5.90 -16.63
N ARG A 80 -2.12 5.85 -17.80
CA ARG A 80 -1.99 4.63 -18.59
C ARG A 80 -0.51 4.28 -18.75
N ARG A 81 -0.19 2.99 -18.72
CA ARG A 81 1.14 2.46 -18.98
C ARG A 81 1.03 1.36 -20.02
N VAL A 82 1.82 1.49 -21.08
CA VAL A 82 1.93 0.45 -22.11
C VAL A 82 3.09 -0.46 -21.75
N ILE A 83 2.82 -1.76 -21.63
CA ILE A 83 3.82 -2.80 -21.36
C ILE A 83 3.72 -3.82 -22.48
N GLY A 84 4.67 -3.76 -23.43
CA GLY A 84 4.56 -4.54 -24.66
C GLY A 84 3.35 -4.08 -25.50
N ASP A 85 2.39 -4.98 -25.70
CA ASP A 85 1.13 -4.75 -26.40
C ASP A 85 -0.06 -4.48 -25.44
N LEU A 86 0.20 -4.45 -24.14
CA LEU A 86 -0.85 -4.35 -23.12
C LEU A 86 -0.94 -2.92 -22.59
N GLU A 87 -2.14 -2.31 -22.69
CA GLU A 87 -2.46 -1.04 -22.05
C GLU A 87 -3.02 -1.27 -20.65
N CYS A 88 -2.28 -0.86 -19.62
CA CYS A 88 -2.70 -0.96 -18.24
C CYS A 88 -3.09 0.40 -17.66
N ASP A 89 -4.17 0.43 -16.88
CA ASP A 89 -4.50 1.59 -16.05
C ASP A 89 -3.62 1.59 -14.80
N VAL A 90 -3.15 2.77 -14.43
CA VAL A 90 -2.34 3.00 -13.23
C VAL A 90 -3.11 3.93 -12.32
N LEU A 91 -3.29 3.54 -11.06
CA LEU A 91 -3.96 4.35 -10.04
C LEU A 91 -3.04 4.54 -8.85
N LEU A 92 -2.94 5.78 -8.36
CA LEU A 92 -2.02 6.17 -7.30
C LEU A 92 -2.80 6.77 -6.13
N TRP A 93 -2.56 6.25 -4.93
CA TRP A 93 -3.10 6.82 -3.69
C TRP A 93 -2.00 7.33 -2.77
N PRO A 94 -2.27 8.40 -2.00
CA PRO A 94 -1.37 8.84 -0.95
C PRO A 94 -1.31 7.78 0.15
N VAL A 95 -0.12 7.63 0.74
CA VAL A 95 0.12 6.84 1.95
C VAL A 95 0.76 7.76 2.99
N PRO A 96 -0.03 8.44 3.84
CA PRO A 96 0.46 9.50 4.72
C PRO A 96 1.71 9.16 5.57
N LEU A 97 1.91 7.90 5.94
CA LEU A 97 3.09 7.41 6.64
C LEU A 97 4.40 7.54 5.81
N TRP A 98 4.27 7.49 4.48
CA TRP A 98 5.37 7.70 3.54
C TRP A 98 4.99 8.82 2.56
N PRO A 99 5.11 10.10 2.96
CA PRO A 99 4.57 11.24 2.20
C PRO A 99 5.18 11.38 0.80
N ASP A 100 6.41 10.92 0.63
CA ASP A 100 7.13 10.90 -0.65
C ASP A 100 6.81 9.69 -1.53
N LEU A 101 5.97 8.77 -1.05
CA LEU A 101 5.55 7.57 -1.77
C LEU A 101 4.07 7.61 -2.11
N ARG A 102 3.70 6.80 -3.10
CA ARG A 102 2.32 6.50 -3.48
C ARG A 102 2.13 5.00 -3.55
N PHE A 103 0.94 4.54 -3.18
CA PHE A 103 0.55 3.17 -3.44
C PHE A 103 -0.01 3.07 -4.85
N GLU A 104 0.72 2.39 -5.74
CA GLU A 104 0.33 2.15 -7.12
C GLU A 104 -0.41 0.82 -7.23
N VAL A 105 -1.58 0.87 -7.87
CA VAL A 105 -2.28 -0.33 -8.35
C VAL A 105 -2.29 -0.26 -9.87
N MET A 106 -1.71 -1.26 -10.52
CA MET A 106 -1.78 -1.43 -11.96
C MET A 106 -2.87 -2.45 -12.32
N VAL A 107 -3.71 -2.06 -13.27
CA VAL A 107 -4.89 -2.81 -13.68
C VAL A 107 -4.76 -3.15 -15.15
N ALA A 108 -4.79 -4.44 -15.45
CA ALA A 108 -4.75 -4.96 -16.81
C ALA A 108 -6.10 -4.76 -17.52
N PRO A 109 -6.11 -4.86 -18.86
CA PRO A 109 -7.36 -4.99 -19.61
C PRO A 109 -8.26 -6.07 -19.01
N GLY A 110 -9.53 -5.73 -18.77
CA GLY A 110 -10.48 -6.62 -18.08
C GLY A 110 -10.55 -6.46 -16.56
N GLY A 111 -9.78 -5.52 -15.97
CA GLY A 111 -9.96 -5.10 -14.58
C GLY A 111 -9.20 -5.94 -13.53
N ALA A 112 -8.36 -6.87 -13.98
CA ALA A 112 -7.48 -7.64 -13.10
C ALA A 112 -6.34 -6.74 -12.57
N VAL A 113 -6.00 -6.86 -11.29
CA VAL A 113 -4.83 -6.17 -10.73
C VAL A 113 -3.60 -7.01 -10.97
N TRP A 114 -2.60 -6.46 -11.65
CA TRP A 114 -1.33 -7.14 -11.93
C TRP A 114 -0.29 -6.89 -10.85
N ASN A 115 -0.15 -5.65 -10.38
CA ASN A 115 0.78 -5.32 -9.31
C ASN A 115 0.23 -4.26 -8.36
N GLU A 116 0.68 -4.37 -7.12
CA GLU A 116 0.42 -3.45 -6.02
C GLU A 116 1.71 -3.18 -5.24
N TRP A 117 2.22 -1.95 -5.27
CA TRP A 117 3.49 -1.60 -4.62
C TRP A 117 3.58 -0.12 -4.25
N LEU A 118 4.61 0.24 -3.50
CA LEU A 118 4.95 1.64 -3.23
C LEU A 118 5.88 2.17 -4.32
N VAL A 119 5.55 3.33 -4.88
CA VAL A 119 6.33 4.05 -5.89
C VAL A 119 6.64 5.46 -5.42
N ARG A 120 7.71 6.06 -5.94
CA ARG A 120 8.05 7.46 -5.64
C ARG A 120 6.96 8.40 -6.15
N ALA A 121 6.51 9.31 -5.30
CA ALA A 121 5.59 10.36 -5.70
C ALA A 121 6.22 11.24 -6.79
N ARG A 122 5.38 11.72 -7.70
CA ARG A 122 5.85 12.62 -8.76
C ARG A 122 6.42 13.90 -8.13
N GLY A 123 7.69 14.19 -8.43
CA GLY A 123 8.40 15.38 -7.91
C GLY A 123 9.12 15.17 -6.58
N ALA A 124 8.93 14.03 -5.91
CA ALA A 124 9.77 13.66 -4.77
C ALA A 124 11.16 13.21 -5.24
N ALA A 125 12.19 13.54 -4.47
CA ALA A 125 13.56 13.14 -4.78
C ALA A 125 13.73 11.63 -4.58
N ALA A 126 14.33 10.96 -5.57
CA ALA A 126 14.77 9.58 -5.43
C ALA A 126 16.06 9.52 -4.58
N PRO A 127 16.28 8.45 -3.80
CA PRO A 127 17.53 8.24 -3.09
C PRO A 127 18.68 8.09 -4.08
N VAL A 128 19.87 8.54 -3.68
CA VAL A 128 21.10 8.35 -4.45
C VAL A 128 21.73 7.04 -4.00
N LEU A 129 21.58 5.99 -4.81
CA LEU A 129 22.12 4.66 -4.54
C LEU A 129 23.45 4.50 -5.28
N ARG A 130 24.56 4.33 -4.56
CA ARG A 130 25.90 4.12 -5.13
C ARG A 130 26.46 2.75 -4.80
N THR A 131 26.05 2.21 -3.67
CA THR A 131 26.54 0.98 -3.07
C THR A 131 25.37 0.17 -2.51
N VAL A 132 25.59 -1.11 -2.25
CA VAL A 132 24.58 -1.97 -1.60
C VAL A 132 24.23 -1.45 -0.20
N ASP A 133 25.17 -0.80 0.48
CA ASP A 133 24.95 -0.23 1.81
C ASP A 133 23.94 0.93 1.80
N ASP A 134 23.68 1.54 0.64
CA ASP A 134 22.65 2.58 0.48
C ASP A 134 21.22 2.00 0.45
N LEU A 135 21.07 0.67 0.32
CA LEU A 135 19.79 -0.05 0.27
C LEU A 135 19.17 -0.24 1.66
N VAL A 136 18.98 0.87 2.37
CA VAL A 136 18.30 0.90 3.67
C VAL A 136 16.81 0.56 3.50
N PRO A 137 16.19 -0.21 4.41
CA PRO A 137 14.77 -0.51 4.33
C PRO A 137 13.91 0.75 4.19
N TRP A 138 12.97 0.69 3.24
CA TRP A 138 12.00 1.75 2.94
C TRP A 138 12.59 3.08 2.45
N SER A 139 13.91 3.16 2.21
CA SER A 139 14.53 4.34 1.60
C SER A 139 14.29 4.40 0.10
N CYS A 140 14.26 3.24 -0.56
CA CYS A 140 14.14 3.08 -2.00
C CYS A 140 12.98 2.16 -2.40
N THR A 141 12.53 2.34 -3.64
CA THR A 141 11.52 1.53 -4.31
C THR A 141 12.18 0.53 -5.24
N VAL A 142 11.44 -0.52 -5.63
CA VAL A 142 11.96 -1.55 -6.56
C VAL A 142 12.42 -0.94 -7.89
N ASP A 143 11.69 0.05 -8.41
CA ASP A 143 12.06 0.75 -9.66
C ASP A 143 13.34 1.57 -9.50
N GLU A 144 13.58 2.19 -8.35
CA GLU A 144 14.82 2.93 -8.07
C GLU A 144 16.02 1.99 -8.01
N VAL A 145 15.88 0.82 -7.36
CA VAL A 145 16.93 -0.20 -7.30
C VAL A 145 17.21 -0.82 -8.67
N ALA A 146 16.17 -1.04 -9.49
CA ALA A 146 16.33 -1.62 -10.83
C ALA A 146 17.03 -0.69 -11.84
N ARG A 147 17.05 0.63 -11.58
CA ARG A 147 17.69 1.64 -12.44
C ARG A 147 19.09 2.05 -12.01
N ALA A 148 19.45 1.80 -10.75
CA ALA A 148 20.76 2.11 -10.19
C ALA A 148 21.84 1.15 -10.71
#